data_AF-B8IAB1-F1
#
_entry.id   AF-B8IAB1-F1
#
_cell.length_a   1.000
_cell.length_b   1.000
_cell.length_c   1.000
_cell.angle_alpha   90.00
_cell.angle_beta   90.00
_cell.angle_gamma   90.00
#
_symmetry.space_group_name_H-M   'P 1'
#
loop_
_entity.id
_entity.type
_entity.pdbx_description
1 polymer ?
#
loop_
_entity_poly.entity_id
_entity_poly.type
_entity_poly.pdbx_seq_one_letter_code
_entity_poly.pdbx_strand_id
1 'polypeptide(L)'
;MAASTFDRALSLVLAHEGGYVDHPDDPGGPTNLGVTLGTLSAVLGRPATRAEVKALTPAKVAPIYRTRYWDAVRGDELPAGVDYAVFDFAVNSGPARAAIALQHLVGVADDGVIGAVTLAAVARTDQRWLVTALCDSRLVFLRSLKSWPTFGKGWTKRVAGVRTEALALVKAPVVVTSTAGARPEGGAPPKAGMVQTGGLLAALKNLWRGKVA
;
A
#
# COMPACT_ATOMS: atom_id res chain seq x y z
N MET A 1 15.96 15.39 10.78
CA MET A 1 14.89 14.41 10.51
C MET A 1 13.85 15.11 9.65
N ALA A 2 13.57 14.62 8.43
CA ALA A 2 12.45 15.16 7.66
C ALA A 2 11.14 14.91 8.45
N ALA A 3 10.22 15.87 8.45
CA ALA A 3 8.91 15.65 9.03
C ALA A 3 8.24 14.47 8.32
N SER A 4 7.77 13.49 9.08
CA SER A 4 7.06 12.33 8.56
C SER A 4 5.88 12.79 7.68
N THR A 5 5.74 12.18 6.51
CA THR A 5 4.61 12.38 5.59
C THR A 5 3.42 11.48 5.91
N PHE A 6 3.51 10.70 7.00
CA PHE A 6 2.53 9.67 7.37
C PHE A 6 1.10 10.19 7.42
N ASP A 7 0.83 11.33 8.08
CA ASP A 7 -0.53 11.84 8.23
C ASP A 7 -1.17 12.20 6.87
N ARG A 8 -0.36 12.75 5.96
CA ARG A 8 -0.80 13.04 4.59
C ARG A 8 -1.02 11.74 3.81
N ALA A 9 -0.09 10.79 3.88
CA ALA A 9 -0.19 9.49 3.22
C ALA A 9 -1.40 8.69 3.72
N LEU A 10 -1.64 8.69 5.04
CA LEU A 10 -2.78 8.05 5.67
C LEU A 10 -4.09 8.67 5.22
N SER A 11 -4.17 10.00 5.17
CA SER A 11 -5.37 10.69 4.68
C SER A 11 -5.71 10.29 3.24
N LEU A 12 -4.70 10.15 2.37
CA LEU A 12 -4.86 9.70 0.99
C LEU A 12 -5.29 8.23 0.91
N VAL A 13 -4.65 7.34 1.68
CA VAL A 13 -5.05 5.93 1.77
C VAL A 13 -6.50 5.80 2.26
N LEU A 14 -6.86 6.50 3.33
CA LEU A 14 -8.21 6.45 3.91
C LEU A 14 -9.27 7.02 2.97
N ALA A 15 -8.93 7.91 2.04
CA ALA A 15 -9.88 8.33 1.00
C ALA A 15 -10.29 7.18 0.05
N HIS A 16 -9.48 6.12 -0.04
CA HIS A 16 -9.83 4.89 -0.74
C HIS A 16 -10.54 3.86 0.15
N GLU A 17 -10.33 3.93 1.46
CA GLU A 17 -10.98 3.07 2.43
C GLU A 17 -12.36 3.66 2.76
N GLY A 18 -13.43 2.98 2.32
CA GLY A 18 -14.79 3.45 2.53
C GLY A 18 -15.19 3.58 4.01
N GLY A 19 -16.45 3.93 4.24
CA GLY A 19 -17.01 4.01 5.60
C GLY A 19 -17.37 2.64 6.20
N TYR A 20 -18.16 2.70 7.28
CA TYR A 20 -18.67 1.50 7.95
C TYR A 20 -19.50 0.64 7.00
N VAL A 21 -19.14 -0.64 6.90
CA VAL A 21 -19.90 -1.68 6.21
C VAL A 21 -20.10 -2.84 7.18
N ASP A 22 -21.34 -3.31 7.26
CA ASP A 22 -21.71 -4.49 8.05
C ASP A 22 -22.77 -5.26 7.27
N HIS A 23 -22.34 -6.34 6.61
CA HIS A 23 -23.22 -7.19 5.83
C HIS A 23 -23.43 -8.51 6.57
N PRO A 24 -24.68 -9.00 6.73
CA PRO A 24 -24.98 -10.22 7.48
C PRO A 24 -24.24 -11.45 6.95
N ASP A 25 -24.04 -11.53 5.63
CA ASP A 25 -23.29 -12.62 4.98
C ASP A 25 -21.77 -12.38 4.86
N ASP A 26 -21.21 -11.33 5.47
CA ASP A 26 -19.76 -11.09 5.43
C ASP A 26 -19.05 -11.82 6.59
N PRO A 27 -18.30 -12.91 6.33
CA PRO A 27 -17.55 -13.61 7.36
C PRO A 27 -16.46 -12.74 8.00
N GLY A 28 -16.06 -11.63 7.34
CA GLY A 28 -15.10 -10.66 7.89
C GLY A 28 -15.68 -9.79 9.01
N GLY A 29 -17.00 -9.78 9.19
CA GLY A 29 -17.69 -8.94 10.16
C GLY A 29 -17.67 -7.45 9.79
N PRO A 30 -18.13 -6.56 10.70
CA PRO A 30 -18.14 -5.14 10.44
C PRO A 30 -16.72 -4.62 10.16
N THR A 31 -16.63 -3.71 9.19
CA THR A 31 -15.38 -3.05 8.78
C THR A 31 -15.62 -1.55 8.69
N ASN A 32 -14.71 -0.73 9.18
CA ASN A 32 -14.76 0.73 9.04
C ASN A 32 -13.34 1.27 8.86
N LEU A 33 -13.15 2.20 7.92
CA LEU A 33 -11.83 2.77 7.60
C LEU A 33 -10.76 1.68 7.38
N GLY A 34 -11.13 0.61 6.66
CA GLY A 34 -10.27 -0.55 6.38
C GLY A 34 -9.97 -1.48 7.57
N VAL A 35 -10.45 -1.16 8.78
CA VAL A 35 -10.22 -1.98 9.99
C VAL A 35 -11.43 -2.90 10.23
N THR A 36 -11.19 -4.21 10.20
CA THR A 36 -12.19 -5.24 10.50
C THR A 36 -12.32 -5.45 12.01
N LEU A 37 -13.42 -6.09 12.44
CA LEU A 37 -13.60 -6.54 13.83
C LEU A 37 -12.42 -7.40 14.32
N GLY A 38 -11.93 -8.31 13.49
CA GLY A 38 -10.78 -9.17 13.82
C GLY A 38 -9.48 -8.39 14.00
N THR A 39 -9.20 -7.44 13.10
CA THR A 39 -8.02 -6.57 13.22
C THR A 39 -8.11 -5.71 14.48
N LEU A 40 -9.26 -5.10 14.76
CA LEU A 40 -9.45 -4.30 15.97
C LEU A 40 -9.30 -5.17 17.23
N SER A 41 -9.85 -6.39 17.22
CA SER A 41 -9.73 -7.31 18.35
C SER A 41 -8.28 -7.69 18.64
N ALA A 42 -7.51 -7.99 17.60
CA ALA A 42 -6.08 -8.29 17.73
C ALA A 42 -5.29 -7.12 18.29
N VAL A 43 -5.61 -5.88 17.87
CA VAL A 43 -4.98 -4.67 18.40
C VAL A 43 -5.34 -4.43 19.87
N LEU A 44 -6.59 -4.66 20.24
CA LEU A 44 -7.06 -4.48 21.62
C LEU A 44 -6.62 -5.60 22.56
N GLY A 45 -6.14 -6.74 22.03
CA GLY A 45 -5.85 -7.94 22.83
C GLY A 45 -7.11 -8.58 23.44
N ARG A 46 -8.31 -8.21 22.96
CA ARG A 46 -9.61 -8.72 23.40
C ARG A 46 -10.62 -8.67 22.26
N PRO A 47 -11.73 -9.42 22.33
CA PRO A 47 -12.83 -9.25 21.39
C PRO A 47 -13.31 -7.79 21.35
N ALA A 48 -13.27 -7.21 20.17
CA ALA A 48 -13.90 -5.92 19.88
C ALA A 48 -15.40 -6.11 19.63
N THR A 49 -16.16 -5.04 19.79
CA THR A 49 -17.59 -5.00 19.50
C THR A 49 -17.89 -4.32 18.17
N ARG A 50 -19.06 -4.61 17.58
CA ARG A 50 -19.52 -3.94 16.36
C ARG A 50 -19.61 -2.42 16.53
N ALA A 51 -20.04 -1.97 17.71
CA ALA A 51 -20.14 -0.56 18.06
C ALA A 51 -18.76 0.14 18.07
N GLU A 52 -17.72 -0.54 18.59
CA GLU A 52 -16.36 -0.01 18.56
C GLU A 52 -15.82 0.15 17.14
N VAL A 53 -16.08 -0.83 16.26
CA VAL A 53 -15.72 -0.72 14.83
C VAL A 53 -16.46 0.45 14.18
N LYS A 54 -17.76 0.60 14.43
CA LYS A 54 -18.56 1.72 13.92
C LYS A 54 -18.06 3.09 14.41
N ALA A 55 -17.53 3.16 15.62
CA ALA A 55 -17.02 4.38 16.26
C ALA A 55 -15.53 4.68 15.94
N LEU A 56 -14.92 3.96 15.00
CA LEU A 56 -13.57 4.25 14.53
C LEU A 56 -13.52 5.60 13.79
N THR A 57 -12.45 6.33 14.04
CA THR A 57 -12.12 7.61 13.40
C THR A 57 -10.72 7.52 12.79
N PRO A 58 -10.35 8.40 11.85
CA PRO A 58 -9.00 8.44 11.29
C PRO A 58 -7.92 8.47 12.39
N ALA A 59 -8.12 9.27 13.45
CA ALA A 59 -7.21 9.35 14.58
C ALA A 59 -7.07 8.02 15.35
N LYS A 60 -8.15 7.25 15.51
CA LYS A 60 -8.11 5.94 16.20
C LYS A 60 -7.45 4.86 15.36
N VAL A 61 -7.59 4.91 14.04
CA VAL A 61 -6.97 3.91 13.15
C VAL A 61 -5.53 4.24 12.79
N ALA A 62 -5.11 5.51 12.89
CA ALA A 62 -3.76 5.94 12.55
C ALA A 62 -2.64 5.10 13.21
N PRO A 63 -2.66 4.78 14.51
CA PRO A 63 -1.63 3.94 15.12
C PRO A 63 -1.59 2.51 14.55
N ILE A 64 -2.75 1.98 14.16
CA ILE A 64 -2.87 0.65 13.53
C ILE A 64 -2.20 0.69 12.16
N TYR A 65 -2.50 1.71 11.36
CA TYR A 65 -1.91 1.88 10.04
C TYR A 65 -0.40 2.12 10.09
N ARG A 66 0.04 2.94 11.05
CA ARG A 66 1.47 3.22 11.27
C ARG A 66 2.22 1.92 11.55
N THR A 67 1.83 1.21 12.60
CA THR A 67 2.52 0.00 13.05
C THR A 67 2.47 -1.12 12.01
N ARG A 68 1.30 -1.38 11.43
CA ARG A 68 1.11 -2.57 10.56
C ARG A 68 1.62 -2.39 9.14
N TYR A 69 1.70 -1.16 8.64
CA TYR A 69 2.00 -0.91 7.24
C TYR A 69 3.10 0.13 7.06
N TRP A 70 3.01 1.31 7.69
CA TRP A 70 4.00 2.39 7.50
C TRP A 70 5.39 2.00 8.01
N ASP A 71 5.47 1.58 9.26
CA ASP A 71 6.73 1.22 9.90
C ASP A 71 7.28 -0.09 9.29
N ALA A 72 6.39 -1.01 8.90
CA ALA A 72 6.74 -2.25 8.21
C ALA A 72 7.43 -2.03 6.86
N VAL A 73 7.21 -0.87 6.21
CA VAL A 73 7.92 -0.47 4.98
C VAL A 73 8.92 0.67 5.21
N ARG A 74 9.21 1.00 6.48
CA ARG A 74 10.08 2.11 6.86
C ARG A 74 9.72 3.42 6.16
N GLY A 75 8.43 3.74 6.12
CA GLY A 75 7.91 4.90 5.39
C GLY A 75 8.55 6.24 5.78
N ASP A 76 8.96 6.39 7.04
CA ASP A 76 9.66 7.60 7.53
C ASP A 76 11.04 7.82 6.88
N GLU A 77 11.63 6.78 6.27
CA GLU A 77 12.97 6.80 5.68
C GLU A 77 12.96 6.78 4.15
N LEU A 78 11.77 6.66 3.55
CA LEU A 78 11.59 6.71 2.10
C LEU A 78 11.39 8.16 1.62
N PRO A 79 11.82 8.51 0.40
CA PRO A 79 11.54 9.82 -0.18
C PRO A 79 10.03 10.08 -0.33
N ALA A 80 9.63 11.34 -0.14
CA ALA A 80 8.25 11.78 -0.37
C ALA A 80 7.76 11.38 -1.77
N GLY A 81 6.57 10.79 -1.84
CA GLY A 81 5.97 10.20 -3.04
C GLY A 81 6.27 8.70 -3.15
N VAL A 82 7.51 8.28 -2.94
CA VAL A 82 7.86 6.84 -2.87
C VAL A 82 7.28 6.22 -1.61
N ASP A 83 7.42 6.91 -0.48
CA ASP A 83 6.82 6.54 0.81
C ASP A 83 5.32 6.23 0.69
N TYR A 84 4.55 7.12 0.08
CA TYR A 84 3.11 6.98 -0.13
C TYR A 84 2.78 5.86 -1.12
N ALA A 85 3.50 5.76 -2.24
CA ALA A 85 3.26 4.70 -3.23
C ALA A 85 3.51 3.30 -2.63
N VAL A 86 4.59 3.14 -1.86
CA VAL A 86 4.93 1.89 -1.17
C VAL A 86 3.93 1.61 -0.04
N PHE A 87 3.55 2.64 0.74
CA PHE A 87 2.56 2.50 1.81
C PHE A 87 1.17 2.09 1.29
N ASP A 88 0.64 2.73 0.24
CA ASP A 88 -0.66 2.33 -0.33
C ASP A 88 -0.59 0.91 -0.92
N PHE A 89 0.53 0.54 -1.53
CA PHE A 89 0.76 -0.83 -1.99
C PHE A 89 0.80 -1.81 -0.81
N ALA A 90 1.46 -1.47 0.29
CA ALA A 90 1.51 -2.28 1.50
C ALA A 90 0.11 -2.46 2.13
N VAL A 91 -0.68 -1.39 2.19
CA VAL A 91 -2.07 -1.44 2.65
C VAL A 91 -2.90 -2.32 1.72
N ASN A 92 -2.78 -2.17 0.40
CA ASN A 92 -3.64 -2.88 -0.56
C ASN A 92 -3.11 -4.25 -1.01
N SER A 93 -1.92 -4.67 -0.64
CA SER A 93 -1.38 -5.96 -1.08
C SER A 93 -0.40 -6.56 -0.09
N GLY A 94 -0.27 -6.02 1.12
CA GLY A 94 0.61 -6.53 2.16
C GLY A 94 2.02 -5.91 2.11
N PRO A 95 2.63 -5.60 3.27
CA PRO A 95 3.95 -4.97 3.35
C PRO A 95 5.07 -5.71 2.62
N ALA A 96 5.17 -7.03 2.81
CA ALA A 96 6.22 -7.84 2.20
C ALA A 96 6.20 -7.75 0.66
N ARG A 97 5.02 -7.74 0.04
CA ARG A 97 4.90 -7.63 -1.41
C ARG A 97 5.31 -6.25 -1.93
N ALA A 98 4.93 -5.20 -1.20
CA ALA A 98 5.35 -3.84 -1.53
C ALA A 98 6.87 -3.67 -1.40
N ALA A 99 7.46 -4.25 -0.35
CA ALA A 99 8.91 -4.26 -0.13
C ALA A 99 9.65 -5.03 -1.25
N ILE A 100 9.21 -6.24 -1.60
CA ILE A 100 9.79 -7.02 -2.71
C ILE A 100 9.70 -6.26 -4.03
N ALA A 101 8.54 -5.66 -4.34
CA ALA A 101 8.40 -4.88 -5.57
C ALA A 101 9.34 -3.67 -5.61
N LEU A 102 9.54 -2.99 -4.48
CA LEU A 102 10.51 -1.90 -4.36
C LEU A 102 11.94 -2.39 -4.59
N GLN A 103 12.33 -3.48 -3.94
CA GLN A 103 13.67 -4.09 -4.03
C GLN A 103 14.02 -4.49 -5.46
N HIS A 104 13.11 -5.19 -6.13
CA HIS A 104 13.26 -5.60 -7.53
C HIS A 104 13.51 -4.40 -8.45
N LEU A 105 12.73 -3.33 -8.25
CA LEU A 105 12.82 -2.11 -9.08
C LEU A 105 14.12 -1.31 -8.86
N VAL A 106 14.71 -1.37 -7.66
CA VAL A 106 15.98 -0.70 -7.35
C VAL A 106 17.19 -1.63 -7.49
N GLY A 107 16.99 -2.87 -7.95
CA GLY A 107 18.06 -3.81 -8.31
C GLY A 107 18.82 -4.38 -7.10
N VAL A 108 18.12 -4.64 -5.99
CA VAL A 108 18.69 -5.32 -4.81
C VAL A 108 18.00 -6.66 -4.57
N ALA A 109 18.44 -7.43 -3.58
CA ALA A 109 17.81 -8.71 -3.27
C ALA A 109 16.36 -8.55 -2.78
N ASP A 110 15.47 -9.42 -3.26
CA ASP A 110 14.03 -9.44 -2.98
C ASP A 110 13.69 -10.19 -1.67
N ASP A 111 14.30 -9.81 -0.55
CA ASP A 111 14.09 -10.46 0.75
C ASP A 111 12.82 -9.98 1.49
N GLY A 112 12.16 -8.93 0.98
CA GLY A 112 10.96 -8.33 1.56
C GLY A 112 11.21 -7.48 2.81
N VAL A 113 12.47 -7.22 3.16
CA VAL A 113 12.89 -6.40 4.30
C VAL A 113 13.59 -5.14 3.81
N ILE A 114 12.98 -3.98 4.01
CA ILE A 114 13.59 -2.69 3.62
C ILE A 114 14.75 -2.38 4.56
N GLY A 115 15.96 -2.75 4.17
CA GLY A 115 17.19 -2.52 4.93
C GLY A 115 17.96 -1.27 4.47
N ALA A 116 19.13 -1.03 5.08
CA ALA A 116 20.03 0.05 4.66
C ALA A 116 20.42 -0.06 3.17
N VAL A 117 20.56 -1.28 2.65
CA VAL A 117 20.88 -1.54 1.23
C VAL A 117 19.74 -1.07 0.32
N THR A 118 18.49 -1.41 0.64
CA THR A 118 17.31 -0.96 -0.11
C THR A 118 17.19 0.56 -0.07
N LEU A 119 17.31 1.18 1.11
CA LEU A 119 17.21 2.64 1.25
C LEU A 119 18.31 3.37 0.46
N ALA A 120 19.54 2.87 0.48
CA ALA A 120 20.64 3.45 -0.28
C ALA A 120 20.40 3.34 -1.80
N ALA A 121 19.81 2.23 -2.27
CA ALA A 121 19.44 2.07 -3.67
C ALA A 121 18.31 3.03 -4.08
N VAL A 122 17.24 3.11 -3.28
CA VAL A 122 16.13 4.08 -3.47
C VAL A 122 16.65 5.51 -3.58
N ALA A 123 17.57 5.92 -2.70
CA ALA A 123 18.14 7.27 -2.70
C ALA A 123 18.89 7.63 -4.00
N ARG A 124 19.41 6.64 -4.74
CA ARG A 124 20.12 6.83 -6.02
C ARG A 124 19.23 6.67 -7.26
N THR A 125 17.98 6.26 -7.08
CA THR A 125 17.02 6.07 -8.17
C THR A 125 16.25 7.36 -8.43
N ASP A 126 15.88 7.64 -9.69
CA ASP A 126 14.96 8.75 -9.97
C ASP A 126 13.58 8.47 -9.33
N GLN A 127 13.14 9.38 -8.45
CA GLN A 127 11.96 9.13 -7.62
C GLN A 127 10.66 9.17 -8.43
N ARG A 128 10.60 9.97 -9.51
CA ARG A 128 9.41 10.01 -10.40
C ARG A 128 9.28 8.71 -11.19
N TRP A 129 10.39 8.22 -11.72
CA TRP A 129 10.47 6.91 -12.37
C TRP A 129 10.07 5.81 -11.39
N LEU A 130 10.63 5.81 -10.17
CA LEU A 130 10.36 4.77 -9.18
C LEU A 130 8.89 4.72 -8.77
N VAL A 131 8.25 5.87 -8.54
CA VAL A 131 6.79 5.96 -8.28
C VAL A 131 6.00 5.37 -9.45
N THR A 132 6.36 5.73 -10.68
CA THR A 132 5.68 5.24 -11.89
C THR A 132 5.81 3.73 -12.01
N ALA A 133 7.04 3.22 -11.87
CA ALA A 133 7.37 1.80 -11.96
C ALA A 133 6.73 0.96 -10.86
N LEU A 134 6.66 1.47 -9.62
CA LEU A 134 5.93 0.82 -8.52
C LEU A 134 4.44 0.67 -8.84
N CYS A 135 3.82 1.73 -9.36
CA CYS A 135 2.41 1.68 -9.76
C CYS A 135 2.18 0.70 -10.92
N ASP A 136 3.06 0.66 -11.91
CA ASP A 136 2.98 -0.29 -13.03
C ASP A 136 3.17 -1.74 -12.55
N SER A 137 4.19 -2.00 -11.73
CA SER A 137 4.47 -3.31 -11.13
C SER A 137 3.26 -3.82 -10.32
N ARG A 138 2.66 -2.95 -9.51
CA ARG A 138 1.44 -3.27 -8.78
C ARG A 138 0.28 -3.61 -9.71
N LEU A 139 0.08 -2.86 -10.79
CA LEU A 139 -1.02 -3.12 -11.72
C LEU A 139 -0.84 -4.46 -12.45
N VAL A 140 0.41 -4.83 -12.79
CA VAL A 140 0.74 -6.15 -13.33
C VAL A 140 0.34 -7.25 -12.35
N PHE A 141 0.72 -7.12 -11.07
CA PHE A 141 0.32 -8.06 -10.03
C PHE A 141 -1.21 -8.16 -9.90
N LEU A 142 -1.90 -7.03 -9.79
CA LEU A 142 -3.36 -7.01 -9.63
C LEU A 142 -4.08 -7.66 -10.81
N ARG A 143 -3.60 -7.46 -12.05
CA ARG A 143 -4.12 -8.11 -13.27
C ARG A 143 -3.98 -9.63 -13.26
N SER A 144 -3.02 -10.17 -12.52
CA SER A 144 -2.82 -11.63 -12.40
C SER A 144 -3.81 -12.30 -11.44
N LEU A 145 -4.55 -11.52 -10.64
CA LEU A 145 -5.46 -12.08 -9.64
C LEU A 145 -6.75 -12.62 -10.30
N LYS A 146 -7.21 -13.78 -9.83
CA LYS A 146 -8.47 -14.41 -10.30
C LYS A 146 -9.69 -13.48 -10.18
N SER A 147 -9.67 -12.55 -9.22
CA SER A 147 -10.75 -11.59 -8.97
C SER A 147 -10.63 -10.29 -9.79
N TRP A 148 -9.65 -10.18 -10.70
CA TRP A 148 -9.50 -9.05 -11.61
C TRP A 148 -10.76 -8.73 -12.44
N PRO A 149 -11.48 -9.70 -13.03
CA PRO A 149 -12.69 -9.38 -13.79
C PRO A 149 -13.74 -8.60 -12.99
N THR A 150 -13.80 -8.83 -11.68
CA THR A 150 -14.75 -8.17 -10.77
C THR A 150 -14.23 -6.82 -10.28
N PHE A 151 -12.97 -6.74 -9.85
CA PHE A 151 -12.45 -5.57 -9.11
C PHE A 151 -11.45 -4.71 -9.89
N GLY A 152 -11.00 -5.17 -11.05
CA GLY A 152 -9.90 -4.56 -11.81
C GLY A 152 -10.12 -3.09 -12.17
N LYS A 153 -11.37 -2.68 -12.42
CA LYS A 153 -11.71 -1.26 -12.67
C LYS A 153 -11.42 -0.38 -11.46
N GLY A 154 -11.86 -0.80 -10.26
CA GLY A 154 -11.63 -0.06 -9.02
C GLY A 154 -10.15 0.00 -8.65
N TRP A 155 -9.46 -1.13 -8.79
CA TRP A 155 -8.01 -1.20 -8.57
C TRP A 155 -7.22 -0.32 -9.54
N THR A 156 -7.56 -0.33 -10.83
CA THR A 156 -6.92 0.54 -11.83
C THR A 156 -7.09 2.01 -11.45
N LYS A 157 -8.30 2.41 -11.02
CA LYS A 157 -8.57 3.78 -10.58
C LYS A 157 -7.76 4.15 -9.33
N ARG A 158 -7.67 3.27 -8.32
CA ARG A 158 -6.84 3.48 -7.12
C ARG A 158 -5.37 3.68 -7.50
N VAL A 159 -4.80 2.77 -8.29
CA VAL A 159 -3.38 2.85 -8.70
C VAL A 159 -3.10 4.12 -9.51
N ALA A 160 -4.00 4.54 -10.39
CA ALA A 160 -3.86 5.79 -11.13
C ALA A 160 -3.91 7.02 -10.21
N GLY A 161 -4.82 7.05 -9.24
CA GLY A 161 -4.88 8.13 -8.24
C GLY A 161 -3.63 8.19 -7.35
N VAL A 162 -3.15 7.04 -6.89
CA VAL A 162 -1.89 6.93 -6.13
C VAL A 162 -0.73 7.49 -6.93
N ARG A 163 -0.60 7.12 -8.21
CA ARG A 163 0.44 7.66 -9.10
C ARG A 163 0.40 9.18 -9.16
N THR A 164 -0.78 9.77 -9.40
CA THR A 164 -0.95 11.23 -9.49
C THR A 164 -0.52 11.93 -8.21
N GLU A 165 -1.05 11.50 -7.06
CA GLU A 165 -0.74 12.11 -5.77
C GLU A 165 0.72 11.90 -5.36
N ALA A 166 1.26 10.68 -5.56
CA ALA A 166 2.66 10.37 -5.27
C ALA A 166 3.61 11.24 -6.09
N LEU A 167 3.38 11.38 -7.40
CA LEU A 167 4.20 12.24 -8.26
C LEU A 167 4.14 13.71 -7.87
N ALA A 168 3.00 14.19 -7.34
CA ALA A 168 2.87 15.55 -6.82
C ALA A 168 3.67 15.76 -5.51
N LEU A 169 3.89 14.69 -4.73
CA LEU A 169 4.69 14.73 -3.50
C LEU A 169 6.21 14.65 -3.75
N VAL A 170 6.63 14.13 -4.92
CA VAL A 170 8.04 14.07 -5.28
C VAL A 170 8.60 15.49 -5.40
N LYS A 171 9.46 15.87 -4.45
CA LYS A 171 10.21 17.14 -4.50
C LYS A 171 11.16 17.12 -5.70
N ALA A 172 11.42 18.30 -6.27
CA ALA A 172 12.33 18.44 -7.41
C ALA A 172 13.66 17.71 -7.14
N PRO A 173 14.26 17.06 -8.16
CA PRO A 173 15.43 16.22 -7.94
C PRO A 173 16.58 17.06 -7.38
N VAL A 174 17.25 16.53 -6.35
CA VAL A 174 18.65 16.89 -6.12
C VAL A 174 19.38 16.37 -7.33
N VAL A 175 19.76 17.27 -8.25
CA VAL A 175 20.57 16.93 -9.41
C VAL A 175 21.93 16.47 -8.87
N VAL A 176 22.07 15.17 -8.65
CA VAL A 176 23.38 14.56 -8.56
C VAL A 176 23.86 14.47 -10.00
N THR A 177 24.69 15.42 -10.40
CA THR A 177 25.50 15.26 -11.61
C THR A 177 26.37 14.01 -11.41
N SER A 178 25.97 12.90 -12.01
CA SER A 178 26.85 11.75 -12.18
C SER A 178 26.72 11.22 -13.60
N THR A 179 27.87 11.14 -14.23
CA THR A 179 28.13 10.50 -15.52
C THR A 179 27.53 9.09 -15.60
N ALA A 180 26.81 8.85 -16.70
CA ALA A 180 26.42 7.57 -17.29
C ALA A 180 26.45 6.33 -16.38
N GLY A 181 25.28 5.88 -15.93
CA GLY A 181 25.04 4.54 -15.42
C GLY A 181 23.77 3.97 -16.04
N ALA A 182 23.90 2.86 -16.76
CA ALA A 182 22.85 2.26 -17.57
C ALA A 182 21.59 1.88 -16.78
N ARG A 183 20.43 2.05 -17.43
CA ARG A 183 19.12 1.54 -17.02
C ARG A 183 19.17 0.01 -16.95
N PRO A 184 18.81 -0.65 -15.83
CA PRO A 184 18.73 -2.10 -15.81
C PRO A 184 17.51 -2.54 -16.64
N GLU A 185 17.75 -3.44 -17.59
CA GLU A 185 16.68 -4.07 -18.37
C GLU A 185 15.86 -5.02 -17.48
N GLY A 186 14.54 -4.98 -17.66
CA GLY A 186 13.57 -5.58 -16.76
C GLY A 186 13.62 -7.10 -16.69
N GLY A 187 13.81 -7.62 -15.48
CA GLY A 187 13.58 -9.03 -15.16
C GLY A 187 12.08 -9.36 -15.07
N ALA A 188 11.71 -10.51 -15.64
CA ALA A 188 10.35 -11.05 -15.66
C ALA A 188 9.73 -11.17 -14.25
N PRO A 189 8.39 -11.02 -14.12
CA PRO A 189 7.71 -11.02 -12.83
C PRO A 189 7.83 -12.38 -12.12
N PRO A 190 7.88 -12.40 -10.77
CA PRO A 190 7.96 -13.63 -10.01
C PRO A 190 6.68 -14.47 -10.12
N LYS A 191 6.84 -15.79 -10.14
CA LYS A 191 5.74 -16.76 -10.12
C LYS A 191 5.00 -16.68 -8.77
N ALA A 192 3.68 -16.73 -8.82
CA ALA A 192 2.81 -16.63 -7.66
C ALA A 192 3.03 -17.80 -6.67
N GLY A 193 3.78 -17.53 -5.59
CA GLY A 193 3.82 -18.37 -4.39
C GLY A 193 2.66 -18.00 -3.45
N MET A 194 1.92 -19.00 -2.99
CA MET A 194 0.76 -18.82 -2.12
C MET A 194 1.23 -18.55 -0.68
N VAL A 195 1.17 -17.29 -0.24
CA VAL A 195 1.38 -16.89 1.15
C VAL A 195 0.06 -16.38 1.72
N GLN A 196 -0.46 -17.08 2.74
CA GLN A 196 -1.64 -16.67 3.50
C GLN A 196 -1.30 -15.45 4.36
N THR A 197 -1.66 -14.26 3.87
CA THR A 197 -1.71 -13.05 4.72
C THR A 197 -3.17 -12.64 4.90
N GLY A 198 -3.73 -12.99 6.07
CA GLY A 198 -5.12 -12.76 6.48
C GLY A 198 -5.49 -11.31 6.75
N GLY A 199 -5.20 -10.39 5.82
CA GLY A 199 -5.41 -8.97 6.03
C GLY A 199 -5.65 -8.20 4.76
N LEU A 200 -6.51 -8.69 3.85
CA LEU A 200 -7.11 -7.86 2.79
C LEU A 200 -8.26 -8.50 1.99
N LEU A 201 -8.77 -9.67 2.36
CA LEU A 201 -9.91 -10.23 1.64
C LEU A 201 -11.25 -9.55 2.01
N ALA A 202 -11.31 -8.83 3.14
CA ALA A 202 -12.49 -8.06 3.53
C ALA A 202 -12.64 -6.74 2.72
N ALA A 203 -11.54 -6.03 2.46
CA ALA A 203 -11.56 -4.79 1.67
C ALA A 203 -11.83 -5.01 0.18
N LEU A 204 -11.62 -6.24 -0.33
CA LEU A 204 -11.96 -6.58 -1.71
C LEU A 204 -13.46 -6.81 -1.94
N LYS A 205 -14.23 -7.22 -0.92
CA LYS A 205 -15.68 -7.39 -1.09
C LYS A 205 -16.47 -6.07 -1.14
N ASN A 206 -15.95 -5.00 -0.55
CA ASN A 206 -16.74 -3.81 -0.26
C ASN A 206 -16.49 -2.61 -1.18
N LEU A 207 -15.75 -2.81 -2.28
CA LEU A 207 -15.43 -1.72 -3.20
C LEU A 207 -16.51 -1.38 -4.22
N TRP A 208 -17.74 -1.96 -4.17
CA TRP A 208 -18.96 -1.42 -4.79
C TRP A 208 -20.14 -2.43 -4.72
N ARG A 209 -21.03 -2.26 -3.74
CA ARG A 209 -22.47 -2.54 -3.94
C ARG A 209 -23.17 -1.19 -4.08
N GLY A 210 -23.00 -0.57 -5.24
CA GLY A 210 -23.47 0.79 -5.48
C GLY A 210 -23.86 1.01 -6.94
N LYS A 211 -24.86 0.25 -7.39
CA LYS A 211 -25.78 0.49 -8.54
C LYS A 211 -26.04 -0.83 -9.29
N VAL A 212 -27.04 -1.55 -8.83
CA VAL A 212 -27.97 -2.25 -9.74
C VAL A 212 -29.33 -1.72 -9.32
N ALA A 213 -29.93 -0.95 -10.23
CA ALA A 213 -31.36 -0.66 -10.18
C ALA A 213 -32.13 -1.94 -10.53
#